data_AF-A0A3N0YCB1-F1
#
_entry.id   AF-A0A3N0YCB1-F1
#
_cell.length_a   1.000
_cell.length_b   1.000
_cell.length_c   1.000
_cell.angle_alpha   90.00
_cell.angle_beta   90.00
_cell.angle_gamma   90.00
#
_symmetry.space_group_name_H-M   'P 1'
#
loop_
_entity.id
_entity.type
_entity.pdbx_description
1 polymer ?
#
loop_
_entity_poly.entity_id
_entity_poly.type
_entity_poly.pdbx_seq_one_letter_code
_entity_poly.pdbx_strand_id
1 'polypeptide(L)'
;MKLTRKLVLARAKASDLESVKKLNCWGCNLTDISIFEEIPNVEVLTLSANHISSLEHISSCQHLSELYLRRNNIQSLSELRHLRSLSCLKVLWLAENPCCDTADPSTYRPTVIRNLPGLHKLDNQVVTEEELAQALKEGEELVSPPSPAPTSSTNGHTEADSENDPLNYSMEETNKIRAQLGMKLLARDKFPSLSSPREAGDTSKRKSHTLEAVLLLLKDLDVEELKIIQSVTESKLRSRSRQREKSPICS
;
A
#
# COMPACT_ATOMS: atom_id res chain seq x y z
N MET A 1 13.90 -19.93 7.01
CA MET A 1 14.65 -20.96 6.22
C MET A 1 14.66 -20.55 4.77
N LYS A 2 15.76 -20.79 4.04
CA LYS A 2 15.85 -20.53 2.59
C LYS A 2 15.48 -21.78 1.78
N LEU A 3 14.66 -21.62 0.77
CA LEU A 3 14.34 -22.69 -0.19
C LEU A 3 15.47 -22.81 -1.22
N THR A 4 16.26 -23.87 -1.14
CA THR A 4 17.42 -24.06 -2.04
C THR A 4 17.04 -24.82 -3.31
N ARG A 5 17.80 -24.63 -4.40
CA ARG A 5 17.63 -25.33 -5.68
C ARG A 5 17.49 -26.85 -5.51
N LYS A 6 18.37 -27.45 -4.70
CA LYS A 6 18.34 -28.90 -4.39
C LYS A 6 17.03 -29.33 -3.74
N LEU A 7 16.48 -28.52 -2.83
CA LEU A 7 15.25 -28.83 -2.12
C LEU A 7 14.03 -28.70 -3.04
N VAL A 8 14.03 -27.70 -3.94
CA VAL A 8 13.00 -27.53 -4.97
C VAL A 8 12.96 -28.76 -5.88
N LEU A 9 14.10 -29.15 -6.46
CA LEU A 9 14.19 -30.31 -7.35
C LEU A 9 13.74 -31.60 -6.66
N ALA A 10 14.18 -31.81 -5.41
CA ALA A 10 13.79 -32.97 -4.62
C ALA A 10 12.28 -33.02 -4.34
N ARG A 11 11.65 -31.89 -3.99
CA ARG A 11 10.21 -31.83 -3.69
C ARG A 11 9.33 -31.90 -4.93
N ALA A 12 9.75 -31.26 -6.01
CA ALA A 12 9.05 -31.30 -7.30
C ALA A 12 9.27 -32.61 -8.06
N LYS A 13 10.22 -33.46 -7.63
CA LYS A 13 10.70 -34.64 -8.37
C LYS A 13 11.09 -34.28 -9.81
N ALA A 14 11.74 -33.12 -9.94
CA ALA A 14 12.13 -32.53 -11.21
C ALA A 14 13.62 -32.73 -11.46
N SER A 15 13.99 -32.93 -12.72
CA SER A 15 15.40 -33.00 -13.14
C SER A 15 16.03 -31.61 -13.31
N ASP A 16 15.22 -30.62 -13.67
CA ASP A 16 15.62 -29.22 -13.80
C ASP A 16 14.52 -28.27 -13.31
N LEU A 17 14.91 -27.05 -12.93
CA LEU A 17 14.02 -26.00 -12.45
C LEU A 17 12.95 -25.61 -13.47
N GLU A 18 13.27 -25.58 -14.77
CA GLU A 18 12.31 -25.19 -15.81
C GLU A 18 11.14 -26.17 -15.94
N SER A 19 11.32 -27.42 -15.51
CA SER A 19 10.29 -28.46 -15.53
C SER A 19 9.34 -28.42 -14.32
N VAL A 20 9.63 -27.58 -13.32
CA VAL A 20 8.84 -27.50 -12.09
C VAL A 20 7.52 -26.79 -12.35
N LYS A 21 6.42 -27.56 -12.46
CA LYS A 21 5.06 -27.04 -12.60
C LYS A 21 4.31 -26.90 -11.28
N LYS A 22 4.57 -27.80 -10.33
CA LYS A 22 3.86 -27.84 -9.04
C LYS A 22 4.88 -27.99 -7.93
N LEU A 23 4.78 -27.13 -6.92
CA LEU A 23 5.65 -27.20 -5.76
C LEU A 23 4.85 -27.03 -4.47
N ASN A 24 4.98 -28.02 -3.59
CA ASN A 24 4.43 -27.97 -2.25
C ASN A 24 5.56 -27.75 -1.24
N CYS A 25 5.49 -26.63 -0.53
CA CYS A 25 6.38 -26.28 0.58
C CYS A 25 5.56 -25.83 1.81
N TRP A 26 4.45 -26.51 2.08
CA TRP A 26 3.66 -26.29 3.28
C TRP A 26 4.48 -26.54 4.56
N GLY A 27 4.35 -25.66 5.57
CA GLY A 27 4.94 -25.90 6.89
C GLY A 27 6.47 -25.97 6.90
N CYS A 28 7.14 -25.33 5.95
CA CYS A 28 8.60 -25.44 5.76
C CYS A 28 9.38 -24.32 6.45
N ASN A 29 8.74 -23.48 7.27
CA ASN A 29 9.33 -22.32 7.94
C ASN A 29 10.12 -21.41 6.97
N LEU A 30 9.61 -21.29 5.74
CA LEU A 30 10.25 -20.50 4.69
C LEU A 30 10.16 -19.01 5.01
N THR A 31 11.27 -18.32 4.82
CA THR A 31 11.41 -16.86 4.94
C THR A 31 11.95 -16.26 3.65
N ASP A 32 12.82 -17.00 2.97
CA ASP A 32 13.43 -16.59 1.70
C ASP A 32 12.92 -17.49 0.57
N ILE A 33 12.28 -16.84 -0.40
CA ILE A 33 11.64 -17.43 -1.57
C ILE A 33 12.25 -16.93 -2.89
N SER A 34 13.46 -16.37 -2.86
CA SER A 34 14.17 -15.84 -4.03
C SER A 34 14.31 -16.83 -5.19
N ILE A 35 14.35 -18.14 -4.90
CA ILE A 35 14.42 -19.20 -5.90
C ILE A 35 13.25 -19.20 -6.89
N PHE A 36 12.13 -18.54 -6.59
CA PHE A 36 10.99 -18.46 -7.51
C PHE A 36 11.28 -17.67 -8.79
N GLU A 37 12.27 -16.78 -8.77
CA GLU A 37 12.77 -16.11 -9.97
C GLU A 37 13.41 -17.09 -10.97
N GLU A 38 13.90 -18.24 -10.50
CA GLU A 38 14.54 -19.27 -11.33
C GLU A 38 13.56 -20.37 -11.79
N ILE A 39 12.26 -20.31 -11.43
CA ILE A 39 11.24 -21.30 -11.86
C ILE A 39 10.01 -20.65 -12.52
N PRO A 40 10.17 -19.97 -13.67
CA PRO A 40 9.10 -19.17 -14.29
C PRO A 40 7.89 -19.98 -14.81
N ASN A 41 8.03 -21.31 -14.95
CA ASN A 41 7.01 -22.21 -15.48
C ASN A 41 6.12 -22.84 -14.39
N VAL A 42 6.27 -22.41 -13.13
CA VAL A 42 5.47 -22.96 -12.03
C VAL A 42 4.02 -22.51 -12.15
N GLU A 43 3.09 -23.46 -12.08
CA GLU A 43 1.64 -23.28 -12.22
C GLU A 43 0.95 -23.29 -10.84
N VAL A 44 1.43 -24.14 -9.91
CA VAL A 44 0.80 -24.31 -8.59
C VAL A 44 1.85 -24.22 -7.48
N LEU A 45 1.66 -23.27 -6.56
CA LEU A 45 2.51 -23.05 -5.40
C LEU A 45 1.73 -23.19 -4.09
N THR A 46 2.08 -24.19 -3.28
CA THR A 46 1.58 -24.34 -1.91
C THR A 46 2.61 -23.86 -0.91
N LEU A 47 2.40 -22.67 -0.36
CA LEU A 47 3.32 -21.98 0.55
C LEU A 47 2.68 -21.65 1.91
N SER A 48 1.57 -22.30 2.25
CA SER A 48 0.88 -22.02 3.51
C SER A 48 1.67 -22.48 4.74
N ALA A 49 1.40 -21.86 5.89
CA ALA A 49 2.10 -22.11 7.14
C ALA A 49 3.62 -21.89 7.02
N ASN A 50 4.02 -20.74 6.47
CA ASN A 50 5.42 -20.29 6.41
C ASN A 50 5.54 -18.89 7.05
N HIS A 51 6.69 -18.23 6.88
CA HIS A 51 6.96 -16.89 7.40
C HIS A 51 7.27 -15.90 6.28
N ILE A 52 6.58 -16.05 5.14
CA ILE A 52 6.77 -15.18 3.98
C ILE A 52 6.13 -13.83 4.26
N SER A 53 6.88 -12.75 4.07
CA SER A 53 6.40 -11.37 4.29
C SER A 53 6.31 -10.53 3.03
N SER A 54 6.95 -10.97 1.93
CA SER A 54 6.93 -10.26 0.65
C SER A 54 6.68 -11.21 -0.51
N LEU A 55 6.01 -10.71 -1.55
CA LEU A 55 5.63 -11.45 -2.76
C LEU A 55 6.44 -11.04 -4.00
N GLU A 56 7.46 -10.20 -3.84
CA GLU A 56 8.28 -9.66 -4.93
C GLU A 56 8.79 -10.75 -5.89
N HIS A 57 9.43 -11.79 -5.35
CA HIS A 57 10.03 -12.89 -6.11
C HIS A 57 9.01 -13.80 -6.83
N ILE A 58 7.71 -13.66 -6.54
CA ILE A 58 6.64 -14.40 -7.21
C ILE A 58 6.22 -13.72 -8.52
N SER A 59 6.54 -12.42 -8.69
CA SER A 59 6.18 -11.65 -9.88
C SER A 59 6.77 -12.19 -11.20
N SER A 60 7.83 -12.99 -11.12
CA SER A 60 8.47 -13.67 -12.26
C SER A 60 7.71 -14.91 -12.75
N CYS A 61 6.79 -15.48 -11.95
CA CYS A 61 6.10 -16.72 -12.24
C CYS A 61 4.87 -16.51 -13.14
N GLN A 62 5.09 -16.12 -14.40
CA GLN A 62 4.01 -15.71 -15.33
C GLN A 62 2.94 -16.77 -15.61
N HIS A 63 3.28 -18.06 -15.44
CA HIS A 63 2.35 -19.18 -15.64
C HIS A 63 1.60 -19.61 -14.36
N LEU A 64 1.81 -18.90 -13.24
CA LEU A 64 1.22 -19.26 -11.96
C LEU A 64 -0.31 -19.11 -12.00
N SER A 65 -1.02 -20.20 -11.76
CA SER A 65 -2.48 -20.24 -11.72
C SER A 65 -3.04 -20.36 -10.31
N GLU A 66 -2.31 -21.00 -9.40
CA GLU A 66 -2.77 -21.24 -8.03
C GLU A 66 -1.67 -20.91 -7.00
N LEU A 67 -1.99 -20.01 -6.06
CA LEU A 67 -1.08 -19.56 -5.03
C LEU A 67 -1.72 -19.64 -3.63
N TYR A 68 -1.17 -20.52 -2.79
CA TYR A 68 -1.66 -20.73 -1.43
C TYR A 68 -0.69 -20.16 -0.39
N LEU A 69 -1.06 -19.04 0.21
CA LEU A 69 -0.27 -18.28 1.18
C LEU A 69 -0.91 -18.21 2.57
N ARG A 70 -1.93 -19.04 2.85
CA ARG A 70 -2.59 -19.08 4.16
C ARG A 70 -1.59 -19.17 5.31
N ARG A 71 -1.79 -18.42 6.39
CA ARG A 71 -0.93 -18.44 7.59
C ARG A 71 0.54 -18.12 7.24
N ASN A 72 0.76 -16.95 6.68
CA ASN A 72 2.08 -16.35 6.46
C ASN A 72 2.19 -15.01 7.22
N ASN A 73 3.19 -14.20 6.90
CA ASN A 73 3.46 -12.92 7.57
C ASN A 73 3.32 -11.72 6.63
N ILE A 74 2.38 -11.77 5.69
CA ILE A 74 2.11 -10.68 4.74
C ILE A 74 1.39 -9.56 5.50
N GLN A 75 2.05 -8.43 5.67
CA GLN A 75 1.58 -7.34 6.54
C GLN A 75 0.55 -6.43 5.87
N SER A 76 0.64 -6.24 4.55
CA SER A 76 -0.16 -5.25 3.83
C SER A 76 -0.60 -5.81 2.48
N LEU A 77 -1.81 -5.42 2.06
CA LEU A 77 -2.32 -5.71 0.72
C LEU A 77 -1.49 -5.06 -0.38
N SER A 78 -0.66 -4.05 -0.08
CA SER A 78 0.25 -3.45 -1.07
C SER A 78 1.18 -4.44 -1.76
N GLU A 79 1.48 -5.59 -1.14
CA GLU A 79 2.27 -6.67 -1.76
C GLU A 79 1.56 -7.31 -2.98
N LEU A 80 0.23 -7.15 -3.10
CA LEU A 80 -0.53 -7.63 -4.25
C LEU A 80 -0.11 -6.95 -5.57
N ARG A 81 0.57 -5.79 -5.52
CA ARG A 81 1.14 -5.15 -6.72
C ARG A 81 2.08 -6.08 -7.48
N HIS A 82 2.77 -6.98 -6.78
CA HIS A 82 3.67 -7.96 -7.38
C HIS A 82 2.94 -9.10 -8.09
N LEU A 83 1.66 -9.31 -7.75
CA LEU A 83 0.82 -10.33 -8.38
C LEU A 83 -0.01 -9.77 -9.55
N ARG A 84 -0.13 -8.44 -9.69
CA ARG A 84 -0.94 -7.80 -10.75
C ARG A 84 -0.51 -8.19 -12.17
N SER A 85 0.77 -8.46 -12.39
CA SER A 85 1.30 -8.90 -13.69
C SER A 85 0.95 -10.36 -14.03
N LEU A 86 0.52 -11.16 -13.05
CA LEU A 86 0.28 -12.58 -13.20
C LEU A 86 -1.10 -12.85 -13.81
N SER A 87 -1.20 -12.69 -15.12
CA SER A 87 -2.46 -12.84 -15.88
C SER A 87 -3.10 -14.23 -15.76
N CYS A 88 -2.32 -15.27 -15.47
CA CYS A 88 -2.80 -16.64 -15.30
C CYS A 88 -3.34 -16.92 -13.89
N LEU A 89 -3.15 -16.04 -12.90
CA LEU A 89 -3.50 -16.32 -11.51
C LEU A 89 -5.02 -16.37 -11.30
N LYS A 90 -5.53 -17.56 -10.97
CA LYS A 90 -6.96 -17.84 -10.79
C LYS A 90 -7.36 -18.14 -9.36
N VAL A 91 -6.45 -18.70 -8.55
CA VAL A 91 -6.74 -19.08 -7.17
C VAL A 91 -5.71 -18.45 -6.24
N LEU A 92 -6.20 -17.73 -5.24
CA LEU A 92 -5.36 -17.08 -4.23
C LEU A 92 -5.93 -17.38 -2.84
N TRP A 93 -5.04 -17.71 -1.90
CA TRP A 93 -5.41 -17.92 -0.50
C TRP A 93 -4.47 -17.13 0.40
N LEU A 94 -4.99 -16.10 1.06
CA LEU A 94 -4.27 -15.18 1.93
C LEU A 94 -4.77 -15.20 3.38
N ALA A 95 -5.87 -15.88 3.69
CA ALA A 95 -6.40 -15.98 5.05
C ALA A 95 -5.34 -16.30 6.11
N GLU A 96 -5.54 -15.80 7.34
CA GLU A 96 -4.57 -15.89 8.44
C GLU A 96 -3.24 -15.19 8.14
N ASN A 97 -3.24 -14.16 7.30
CA ASN A 97 -2.15 -13.19 7.20
C ASN A 97 -2.57 -11.87 7.86
N PRO A 98 -1.63 -11.11 8.44
CA PRO A 98 -1.94 -9.80 9.03
C PRO A 98 -2.60 -8.81 8.07
N CYS A 99 -2.37 -8.94 6.75
CA CYS A 99 -3.05 -8.12 5.73
C CYS A 99 -4.57 -8.33 5.66
N CYS A 100 -5.10 -9.41 6.25
CA CYS A 100 -6.55 -9.68 6.34
C CYS A 100 -7.18 -8.98 7.56
N ASP A 101 -6.38 -8.58 8.55
CA ASP A 101 -6.85 -7.92 9.77
C ASP A 101 -6.95 -6.40 9.52
N THR A 102 -7.74 -6.02 8.50
CA THR A 102 -8.04 -4.62 8.19
C THR A 102 -8.99 -4.04 9.25
N ALA A 103 -8.92 -2.71 9.45
CA ALA A 103 -9.83 -2.02 10.38
C ALA A 103 -11.31 -2.24 10.03
N ASP A 104 -11.60 -2.39 8.74
CA ASP A 104 -12.89 -2.82 8.23
C ASP A 104 -12.75 -4.17 7.49
N PRO A 105 -13.32 -5.26 8.01
CA PRO A 105 -13.27 -6.58 7.36
C PRO A 105 -13.95 -6.62 5.98
N SER A 106 -14.85 -5.67 5.69
CA SER A 106 -15.57 -5.61 4.43
C SER A 106 -14.72 -5.07 3.27
N THR A 107 -13.59 -4.39 3.54
CA THR A 107 -12.74 -3.79 2.51
C THR A 107 -11.70 -4.76 1.95
N TYR A 108 -11.28 -5.77 2.72
CA TYR A 108 -10.24 -6.72 2.33
C TYR A 108 -10.57 -7.44 1.01
N ARG A 109 -11.74 -8.09 0.96
CA ARG A 109 -12.17 -8.89 -0.19
C ARG A 109 -12.35 -8.06 -1.47
N PRO A 110 -13.13 -6.96 -1.49
CA PRO A 110 -13.26 -6.13 -2.68
C PRO A 110 -11.93 -5.48 -3.09
N THR A 111 -11.07 -5.10 -2.14
CA THR A 111 -9.72 -4.58 -2.47
C THR A 111 -8.89 -5.63 -3.19
N VAL A 112 -8.83 -6.88 -2.71
CA VAL A 112 -8.08 -7.95 -3.38
C VAL A 112 -8.62 -8.20 -4.80
N ILE A 113 -9.95 -8.28 -4.95
CA ILE A 113 -10.61 -8.52 -6.24
C ILE A 113 -10.39 -7.36 -7.22
N ARG A 114 -10.50 -6.11 -6.76
CA ARG A 114 -10.23 -4.89 -7.56
C ARG A 114 -8.82 -4.91 -8.15
N ASN A 115 -7.85 -5.39 -7.38
CA ASN A 115 -6.44 -5.43 -7.75
C ASN A 115 -6.08 -6.65 -8.59
N LEU A 116 -6.83 -7.75 -8.49
CA LEU A 116 -6.63 -8.99 -9.22
C LEU A 116 -7.94 -9.44 -9.90
N PRO A 117 -8.40 -8.70 -10.93
CA PRO A 117 -9.72 -8.94 -11.53
C PRO A 117 -9.83 -10.29 -12.26
N GLY A 118 -8.71 -10.95 -12.59
CA GLY A 118 -8.69 -12.27 -13.22
C GLY A 118 -8.91 -13.45 -12.27
N LEU A 119 -9.08 -13.19 -10.96
CA LEU A 119 -9.17 -14.19 -9.92
C LEU A 119 -10.55 -14.88 -9.89
N HIS A 120 -10.57 -16.21 -9.87
CA HIS A 120 -11.80 -17.00 -9.79
C HIS A 120 -12.11 -17.46 -8.36
N LYS A 121 -11.09 -17.56 -7.49
CA LYS A 121 -11.26 -18.06 -6.12
C LYS A 121 -10.31 -17.34 -5.15
N LEU A 122 -10.88 -16.80 -4.09
CA LEU A 122 -10.18 -16.12 -3.00
C LEU A 122 -10.57 -16.75 -1.66
N ASP A 123 -9.58 -17.19 -0.87
CA ASP A 123 -9.77 -17.70 0.51
C ASP A 123 -10.83 -18.80 0.61
N ASN A 124 -10.75 -19.75 -0.32
CA ASN A 124 -11.68 -20.85 -0.48
C ASN A 124 -13.11 -20.48 -0.93
N GLN A 125 -13.36 -19.21 -1.26
CA GLN A 125 -14.64 -18.72 -1.78
C GLN A 125 -14.52 -18.37 -3.27
N VAL A 126 -15.48 -18.81 -4.08
CA VAL A 126 -15.55 -18.43 -5.50
C VAL A 126 -15.79 -16.93 -5.60
N VAL A 127 -15.13 -16.28 -6.56
CA VAL A 127 -15.35 -14.86 -6.89
C VAL A 127 -16.41 -14.82 -7.98
N THR A 128 -17.52 -14.13 -7.73
CA THR A 128 -18.58 -13.96 -8.73
C THR A 128 -18.41 -12.68 -9.55
N GLU A 129 -19.09 -12.58 -10.68
CA GLU A 129 -19.06 -11.36 -11.51
C GLU A 129 -19.68 -10.17 -10.78
N GLU A 130 -20.68 -10.40 -9.93
CA GLU A 130 -21.28 -9.36 -9.10
C GLU A 130 -20.29 -8.80 -8.08
N GLU A 131 -19.52 -9.67 -7.41
CA GLU A 131 -18.46 -9.25 -6.49
C GLU A 131 -17.37 -8.46 -7.22
N LEU A 132 -17.01 -8.86 -8.44
CA LEU A 132 -16.06 -8.12 -9.26
C LEU A 132 -16.59 -6.72 -9.62
N ALA A 133 -17.87 -6.61 -9.98
CA ALA A 133 -18.51 -5.34 -10.29
C ALA A 133 -18.62 -4.42 -9.05
N GLN A 134 -18.89 -4.98 -7.88
CA GLN A 134 -18.88 -4.26 -6.60
C GLN A 134 -17.47 -3.82 -6.21
N ALA A 135 -16.50 -4.73 -6.32
CA ALA A 135 -15.09 -4.45 -6.06
C ALA A 135 -14.59 -3.28 -6.90
N LEU A 136 -15.01 -3.15 -8.17
CA LEU A 136 -14.64 -2.03 -9.03
C LEU A 136 -15.11 -0.66 -8.50
N LYS A 137 -16.23 -0.63 -7.76
CA LYS A 137 -16.82 0.60 -7.19
C LYS A 137 -16.28 0.91 -5.79
N GLU A 138 -16.08 -0.12 -4.98
CA GLU A 138 -15.84 0.01 -3.53
C GLU A 138 -14.41 -0.36 -3.12
N GLY A 139 -13.70 -1.15 -3.92
CA GLY A 139 -12.36 -1.63 -3.62
C GLY A 139 -11.29 -0.56 -3.81
N GLU A 140 -10.33 -0.51 -2.88
CA GLU A 140 -9.21 0.41 -2.95
C GLU A 140 -8.23 0.00 -4.06
N GLU A 141 -7.78 0.96 -4.86
CA GLU A 141 -6.75 0.72 -5.86
C GLU A 141 -5.35 0.87 -5.25
N LEU A 142 -4.58 -0.22 -5.22
CA LEU A 142 -3.20 -0.21 -4.73
C LEU A 142 -2.26 0.32 -5.82
N VAL A 143 -2.23 1.63 -6.01
CA VAL A 143 -1.35 2.29 -6.98
C VAL A 143 0.11 2.17 -6.53
N SER A 144 0.98 1.67 -7.40
CA SER A 144 2.43 1.85 -7.26
C SER A 144 2.81 3.29 -7.64
N PRO A 145 3.82 3.93 -7.01
CA PRO A 145 4.26 5.26 -7.41
C PRO A 145 4.53 5.32 -8.92
N PRO A 146 4.18 6.42 -9.61
CA PRO A 146 4.29 6.50 -11.06
C PRO A 146 5.77 6.39 -11.46
N SER A 147 6.12 5.28 -12.11
CA SER A 147 7.39 5.15 -12.82
C SER A 147 7.23 5.82 -14.20
N PRO A 148 8.22 6.63 -14.65
CA PRO A 148 8.11 7.36 -15.90
C PRO A 148 8.10 6.39 -17.08
N ALA A 149 6.96 6.28 -17.76
CA ALA A 149 6.82 5.43 -18.93
C ALA A 149 7.65 5.98 -20.12
N PRO A 150 8.19 5.09 -20.98
CA PRO A 150 8.97 5.46 -22.14
C PRO A 150 8.06 5.98 -23.26
N THR A 151 8.53 7.00 -23.95
CA THR A 151 7.93 7.55 -25.16
C THR A 151 7.87 6.49 -26.27
N SER A 152 6.68 6.19 -26.79
CA SER A 152 6.53 5.70 -28.16
C SER A 152 5.23 6.22 -28.79
N SER A 153 5.38 6.63 -30.04
CA SER A 153 4.53 7.51 -30.84
C SER A 153 3.22 6.87 -31.29
N THR A 154 2.13 7.66 -31.47
CA THR A 154 1.33 7.62 -32.72
C THR A 154 0.42 8.85 -32.87
N ASN A 155 0.40 9.41 -34.08
CA ASN A 155 -0.50 10.48 -34.54
C ASN A 155 -1.96 10.02 -34.59
N GLY A 156 -2.89 10.92 -34.25
CA GLY A 156 -4.32 10.79 -34.59
C GLY A 156 -5.20 11.75 -33.81
N HIS A 157 -5.61 12.86 -34.44
CA HIS A 157 -6.58 13.82 -33.94
C HIS A 157 -7.96 13.20 -33.67
N THR A 158 -8.57 13.56 -32.54
CA THR A 158 -9.97 14.05 -32.49
C THR A 158 -10.16 14.85 -31.20
N GLU A 159 -10.66 16.07 -31.37
CA GLU A 159 -11.07 17.03 -30.34
C GLU A 159 -12.31 16.52 -29.58
N ALA A 160 -12.32 16.67 -28.25
CA ALA A 160 -13.48 17.11 -27.44
C ALA A 160 -13.23 16.88 -25.93
N ASP A 161 -13.14 18.01 -25.22
CA ASP A 161 -13.62 18.29 -23.86
C ASP A 161 -13.20 17.40 -22.67
N SER A 162 -12.24 17.91 -21.87
CA SER A 162 -12.45 18.23 -20.43
C SER A 162 -11.13 18.57 -19.73
N GLU A 163 -10.67 19.83 -19.84
CA GLU A 163 -9.61 20.38 -18.99
C GLU A 163 -10.23 21.26 -17.89
N ASN A 164 -10.38 20.70 -16.70
CA ASN A 164 -10.54 21.46 -15.44
C ASN A 164 -9.85 20.66 -14.33
N ASP A 165 -8.52 20.71 -14.32
CA ASP A 165 -7.72 20.32 -13.16
C ASP A 165 -7.34 21.61 -12.38
N PRO A 166 -7.78 21.81 -11.13
CA PRO A 166 -7.74 23.12 -10.46
C PRO A 166 -6.36 23.64 -10.03
N LEU A 167 -5.26 22.89 -10.26
CA LEU A 167 -3.99 23.15 -9.57
C LEU A 167 -2.78 23.45 -10.45
N ASN A 168 -2.96 23.63 -11.76
CA ASN A 168 -1.84 23.99 -12.65
C ASN A 168 -2.11 25.26 -13.45
N TYR A 169 -2.17 26.41 -12.77
CA TYR A 169 -2.12 27.72 -13.43
C TYR A 169 -0.75 28.37 -13.23
N SER A 170 -0.09 28.69 -14.34
CA SER A 170 1.15 29.46 -14.31
C SER A 170 0.88 30.90 -13.84
N MET A 171 1.87 31.51 -13.18
CA MET A 171 1.82 32.92 -12.79
C MET A 171 1.64 33.87 -13.99
N GLU A 172 2.04 33.44 -15.21
CA GLU A 172 1.74 34.16 -16.45
C GLU A 172 0.25 34.14 -16.82
N GLU A 173 -0.46 33.04 -16.61
CA GLU A 173 -1.89 32.91 -16.91
C GLU A 173 -2.73 33.74 -15.93
N THR A 174 -2.32 33.77 -14.67
CA THR A 174 -2.96 34.60 -13.63
C THR A 174 -2.88 36.10 -13.98
N ASN A 175 -1.76 36.56 -14.52
CA ASN A 175 -1.59 37.94 -14.93
C ASN A 175 -2.36 38.27 -16.23
N LYS A 176 -2.51 37.31 -17.16
CA LYS A 176 -3.36 37.49 -18.35
C LYS A 176 -4.84 37.72 -17.96
N ILE A 177 -5.36 36.93 -17.02
CA ILE A 177 -6.75 37.07 -16.54
C ILE A 177 -6.97 38.43 -15.86
N ARG A 178 -6.00 38.88 -15.04
CA ARG A 178 -6.06 40.20 -14.39
C ARG A 178 -6.10 41.37 -15.37
N ALA A 179 -5.33 41.30 -16.46
CA ALA A 179 -5.32 42.34 -17.48
C ALA A 179 -6.69 42.48 -18.17
N GLN A 180 -7.34 41.36 -18.46
CA GLN A 180 -8.64 41.33 -19.13
C GLN A 180 -9.78 41.89 -18.26
N LEU A 181 -9.62 41.81 -16.93
CA LEU A 181 -10.56 42.36 -15.94
C LEU A 181 -10.19 43.80 -15.49
N GLY A 182 -9.21 44.45 -16.14
CA GLY A 182 -8.78 45.82 -15.83
C GLY A 182 -8.05 45.97 -14.49
N MET A 183 -7.53 44.87 -13.92
CA MET A 183 -6.86 44.86 -12.63
C MET A 183 -5.33 44.97 -12.76
N LYS A 184 -4.69 45.54 -11.73
CA LYS A 184 -3.23 45.74 -11.68
C LYS A 184 -2.50 44.38 -11.61
N LEU A 185 -1.50 44.21 -12.49
CA LEU A 185 -0.67 43.01 -12.59
C LEU A 185 0.20 42.83 -11.34
N LEU A 186 0.44 41.58 -10.95
CA LEU A 186 1.38 41.26 -9.87
C LEU A 186 2.81 41.16 -10.44
N ALA A 187 3.72 42.00 -9.94
CA ALA A 187 5.15 41.95 -10.22
C ALA A 187 5.87 41.01 -9.23
N ARG A 188 6.93 40.35 -9.70
CA ARG A 188 7.61 39.22 -9.02
C ARG A 188 8.43 39.59 -7.77
N ASP A 189 8.55 40.86 -7.41
CA ASP A 189 9.50 41.33 -6.39
C ASP A 189 8.87 41.79 -5.05
N LYS A 190 8.01 40.95 -4.47
CA LYS A 190 7.72 40.94 -3.03
C LYS A 190 7.44 39.51 -2.54
N PHE A 191 8.38 38.60 -2.77
CA PHE A 191 8.48 37.36 -2.01
C PHE A 191 9.80 37.38 -1.26
N PRO A 192 9.83 37.26 0.08
CA PRO A 192 11.08 36.96 0.78
C PRO A 192 11.53 35.59 0.29
N SER A 193 12.69 35.55 -0.36
CA SER A 193 13.33 34.35 -0.83
C SER A 193 13.44 33.33 0.30
N LEU A 194 12.88 32.14 0.11
CA LEU A 194 13.14 30.96 0.93
C LEU A 194 14.62 30.60 0.77
N SER A 195 15.43 31.27 1.58
CA SER A 195 16.79 30.91 1.85
C SER A 195 16.72 29.64 2.71
N SER A 196 17.29 28.55 2.21
CA SER A 196 17.59 27.38 3.02
C SER A 196 18.35 27.81 4.30
N PRO A 197 18.01 27.25 5.47
CA PRO A 197 19.00 27.14 6.54
C PRO A 197 19.30 25.68 6.81
N ARG A 198 20.57 25.35 6.59
CA ARG A 198 21.26 24.32 7.37
C ARG A 198 21.15 24.63 8.87
N GLU A 199 20.96 23.54 9.61
CA GLU A 199 21.32 23.27 11.01
C GLU A 199 20.68 24.03 12.19
N ALA A 200 20.53 23.23 13.26
CA ALA A 200 20.49 23.57 14.68
C ALA A 200 19.18 24.12 15.29
N GLY A 201 18.45 23.19 15.92
CA GLY A 201 17.83 23.37 17.25
C GLY A 201 16.61 24.27 17.38
N ASP A 202 15.40 23.68 17.40
CA ASP A 202 14.33 24.12 18.31
C ASP A 202 13.21 23.06 18.40
N THR A 203 13.05 22.43 19.57
CA THR A 203 12.01 21.41 19.83
C THR A 203 10.62 22.02 20.09
N SER A 204 10.50 23.34 20.09
CA SER A 204 9.27 24.07 20.39
C SER A 204 8.26 24.07 19.22
N LYS A 205 8.72 24.26 17.97
CA LYS A 205 7.84 24.34 16.79
C LYS A 205 7.19 23.01 16.41
N ARG A 206 7.88 21.88 16.59
CA ARG A 206 7.33 20.54 16.32
C ARG A 206 6.08 20.24 17.17
N LYS A 207 6.08 20.67 18.43
CA LYS A 207 4.94 20.47 19.35
C LYS A 207 3.70 21.24 18.88
N SER A 208 3.89 22.41 18.27
CA SER A 208 2.79 23.22 17.72
C SER A 208 2.10 22.50 16.57
N HIS A 209 2.88 21.99 15.61
CA HIS A 209 2.32 21.28 14.45
C HIS A 209 1.61 19.98 14.83
N THR A 210 2.13 19.25 15.82
CA THR A 210 1.46 18.05 16.32
C THR A 210 0.14 18.39 17.03
N LEU A 211 0.11 19.46 17.84
CA LEU A 211 -1.12 19.88 18.51
C LEU A 211 -2.18 20.35 17.50
N GLU A 212 -1.76 21.08 16.46
CA GLU A 212 -2.62 21.55 15.39
C GLU A 212 -3.24 20.39 14.59
N ALA A 213 -2.45 19.38 14.25
CA ALA A 213 -2.96 18.16 13.61
C ALA A 213 -3.96 17.41 14.50
N VAL A 214 -3.67 17.29 15.80
CA VAL A 214 -4.60 16.67 16.77
C VAL A 214 -5.91 17.46 16.88
N LEU A 215 -5.86 18.79 16.91
CA LEU A 215 -7.05 19.65 16.96
C LEU A 215 -7.90 19.56 15.68
N LEU A 216 -7.30 19.32 14.52
CA LEU A 216 -8.04 19.07 13.28
C LEU A 216 -8.80 17.75 13.35
N LEU A 217 -8.13 16.67 13.78
CA LEU A 217 -8.76 15.34 13.90
C LEU A 217 -9.89 15.31 14.94
N LEU A 218 -9.82 16.15 15.98
CA LEU A 218 -10.89 16.25 16.98
C LEU A 218 -12.19 16.85 16.43
N LYS A 219 -12.17 17.54 15.27
CA LYS A 219 -13.37 18.15 14.68
C LYS A 219 -14.30 17.14 14.01
N ASP A 220 -13.78 15.98 13.63
CA ASP A 220 -14.50 14.95 12.87
C ASP A 220 -15.09 13.86 13.79
N LEU A 221 -14.92 13.97 15.11
CA LEU A 221 -15.36 12.98 16.10
C LEU A 221 -16.73 13.30 16.71
N ASP A 222 -17.47 12.27 17.07
CA ASP A 222 -18.74 12.40 17.76
C ASP A 222 -18.60 12.60 19.29
N VAL A 223 -19.73 12.84 19.96
CA VAL A 223 -19.77 13.16 21.41
C VAL A 223 -19.28 11.99 22.27
N GLU A 224 -19.50 10.75 21.86
CA GLU A 224 -19.09 9.57 22.63
C GLU A 224 -17.58 9.30 22.45
N GLU A 225 -17.07 9.47 21.24
CA GLU A 225 -15.64 9.38 20.94
C GLU A 225 -14.84 10.45 21.70
N LEU A 226 -15.36 11.68 21.78
CA LEU A 226 -14.75 12.77 22.55
C LEU A 226 -14.67 12.45 24.05
N LYS A 227 -15.69 11.79 24.63
CA LYS A 227 -15.65 11.35 26.04
C LYS A 227 -14.58 10.28 26.29
N ILE A 228 -14.38 9.36 25.35
CA ILE A 228 -13.32 8.35 25.44
C ILE A 228 -11.95 9.03 25.45
N ILE A 229 -11.72 9.98 24.54
CA ILE A 229 -10.47 10.74 24.47
C ILE A 229 -10.24 11.53 25.75
N GLN A 230 -11.29 12.15 26.33
CA GLN A 230 -11.19 12.85 27.62
C GLN A 230 -10.72 11.90 28.74
N SER A 231 -11.37 10.75 28.89
CA SER A 231 -11.03 9.76 29.93
C SER A 231 -9.60 9.23 29.80
N VAL A 232 -9.16 8.93 28.57
CA VAL A 232 -7.79 8.47 28.29
C VAL A 232 -6.77 9.57 28.56
N THR A 233 -7.07 10.80 28.15
CA THR A 233 -6.18 11.95 28.34
C THR A 233 -6.00 12.26 29.83
N GLU A 234 -7.08 12.28 30.61
CA GLU A 234 -7.01 12.48 32.05
C GLU A 234 -6.23 11.36 32.76
N SER A 235 -6.46 10.11 32.37
CA SER A 235 -5.74 8.96 32.93
C SER A 235 -4.24 9.06 32.63
N LYS A 236 -3.88 9.49 31.42
CA LYS A 236 -2.50 9.72 31.02
C LYS A 236 -1.87 10.92 31.73
N LEU A 237 -2.64 11.99 31.96
CA LEU A 237 -2.20 13.15 32.75
C LEU A 237 -1.92 12.76 34.21
N ARG A 238 -2.84 12.02 34.84
CA ARG A 238 -2.67 11.47 36.20
C ARG A 238 -1.43 10.60 36.32
N SER A 239 -1.15 9.76 35.32
CA SER A 239 0.06 8.92 35.29
C SER A 239 1.35 9.74 35.21
N ARG A 240 1.36 10.82 34.41
CA ARG A 240 2.52 11.72 34.26
C ARG A 240 2.76 12.59 35.51
N SER A 241 1.71 13.04 36.18
CA SER A 241 1.83 13.77 37.45
C SER A 241 2.44 12.88 38.55
N ARG A 242 2.01 11.62 38.65
CA ARG A 242 2.61 10.64 39.58
C ARG A 242 4.06 10.28 39.28
N GLN A 243 4.48 10.34 38.01
CA GLN A 243 5.88 10.15 37.63
C GLN A 243 6.76 11.36 37.97
N ARG A 244 6.22 12.58 37.97
CA ARG A 244 6.95 13.79 38.37
C ARG A 244 7.19 13.90 39.88
N GLU A 245 6.29 13.36 40.70
CA GLU A 245 6.43 13.36 42.18
C GLU A 245 7.42 12.31 42.73
N LYS A 246 7.88 11.37 41.90
CA LYS A 246 8.82 10.29 42.31
C LYS A 246 10.30 10.59 42.01
N SER A 247 10.64 11.79 41.56
CA SER A 247 12.04 12.21 41.41
C SER A 247 12.59 12.67 42.76
N PRO A 248 13.55 11.96 43.40
CA PRO A 248 14.15 12.44 44.63
C PRO A 248 15.02 13.67 44.34
N ILE A 249 14.81 14.73 45.12
CA ILE A 249 15.74 15.85 45.22
C ILE A 249 17.00 15.30 45.88
N CYS A 250 18.04 15.07 45.09
CA CYS A 250 19.38 14.78 45.57
C CYS A 250 20.19 16.07 45.49
N SER A 251 20.33 16.74 46.64
CA SER A 251 21.42 17.67 46.98
C SER A 251 21.65 17.58 48.48
#